data_AF-A0A3N4LBB6-F1
#
_entry.id   AF-A0A3N4LBB6-F1
#
_cell.length_a   1.000
_cell.length_b   1.000
_cell.length_c   1.000
_cell.angle_alpha   90.00
_cell.angle_beta   90.00
_cell.angle_gamma   90.00
#
_symmetry.space_group_name_H-M   'P 1'
#
loop_
_entity.id
_entity.type
_entity.pdbx_description
1 polymer ?
#
loop_
_entity_poly.entity_id
_entity_poly.type
_entity_poly.pdbx_seq_one_letter_code
_entity_poly.pdbx_strand_id
1 'polypeptide(L)'
;SVFDKQAAHLSRVAEVHYVLDAEAIAECPARKTWEFLCASLHWHSFLGFELGDRHIINMTTGEAVNEESTRGQGNECNTLTPDFIRRGLRQLYGQSAHFKSQEQALAVSRVLGRDSPLLVVLPTGGGKTDIWLLPIFSPHARITVVITPLTALTQDLAMRVRKIGIPTYIYQDPEKGPLRPDPPFYRGVVLATTESA
;
A
#
# COMPACT_ATOMS: atom_id res chain seq x y z
N SER A 1 -1.05 -20.33 13.38
CA SER A 1 -0.91 -21.23 12.20
C SER A 1 -0.15 -20.53 11.08
N VAL A 2 0.45 -21.24 10.10
CA VAL A 2 1.00 -20.63 8.86
C VAL A 2 -0.11 -19.86 8.12
N PHE A 3 -1.35 -20.33 8.24
CA PHE A 3 -2.54 -19.73 7.65
C PHE A 3 -2.99 -18.41 8.33
N ASP A 4 -2.76 -18.24 9.64
CA ASP A 4 -2.96 -16.94 10.32
C ASP A 4 -2.01 -15.84 9.79
N LYS A 5 -0.87 -16.24 9.20
CA LYS A 5 0.09 -15.31 8.61
C LYS A 5 -0.29 -14.90 7.18
N GLN A 6 -1.13 -15.69 6.51
CA GLN A 6 -1.72 -15.40 5.20
C GLN A 6 -3.02 -14.61 5.30
N ALA A 7 -3.79 -14.84 6.37
CA ALA A 7 -4.88 -13.96 6.72
C ALA A 7 -4.28 -12.59 7.03
N ALA A 8 -4.51 -11.64 6.14
CA ALA A 8 -4.03 -10.29 6.26
C ALA A 8 -4.71 -9.54 7.44
N HIS A 9 -5.15 -10.18 8.53
CA HIS A 9 -5.81 -9.57 9.69
C HIS A 9 -5.50 -10.37 10.97
N LEU A 10 -5.64 -9.73 12.14
CA LEU A 10 -5.63 -10.44 13.43
C LEU A 10 -6.85 -11.37 13.51
N SER A 11 -6.74 -12.54 14.16
CA SER A 11 -7.82 -13.56 14.23
C SER A 11 -9.16 -12.97 14.69
N ARG A 12 -9.12 -11.99 15.60
CA ARG A 12 -10.29 -11.25 16.11
C ARG A 12 -11.01 -10.37 15.07
N VAL A 13 -10.31 -9.93 14.02
CA VAL A 13 -10.88 -9.08 12.93
C VAL A 13 -11.46 -9.93 11.81
N ALA A 14 -10.94 -11.14 11.60
CA ALA A 14 -11.50 -12.10 10.66
C ALA A 14 -12.91 -12.55 11.09
N GLU A 15 -13.07 -12.91 12.37
CA GLU A 15 -14.33 -13.40 12.96
C GLU A 15 -15.50 -12.41 12.86
N VAL A 16 -15.21 -11.10 12.81
CA VAL A 16 -16.23 -10.05 12.89
C VAL A 16 -16.59 -9.44 11.53
N HIS A 17 -15.67 -9.47 10.55
CA HIS A 17 -15.83 -8.66 9.32
C HIS A 17 -15.56 -9.37 7.99
N TYR A 18 -14.90 -10.54 7.97
CA TYR A 18 -14.59 -11.24 6.72
C TYR A 18 -15.32 -12.58 6.69
N VAL A 19 -16.15 -12.78 5.66
CA VAL A 19 -17.05 -13.95 5.50
C VAL A 19 -16.29 -15.22 5.05
N LEU A 20 -14.98 -15.17 4.88
CA LEU A 20 -14.18 -16.33 4.47
C LEU A 20 -13.09 -16.61 5.50
N ASP A 21 -13.24 -17.75 6.16
CA ASP A 21 -12.30 -18.27 7.13
C ASP A 21 -10.97 -18.67 6.45
N ALA A 22 -9.85 -18.51 7.13
CA ALA A 22 -8.55 -18.88 6.59
C ALA A 22 -8.45 -20.40 6.29
N GLU A 23 -9.19 -21.21 7.04
CA GLU A 23 -9.36 -22.65 6.80
C GLU A 23 -10.10 -22.94 5.48
N ALA A 24 -11.08 -22.13 5.10
CA ALA A 24 -11.80 -22.27 3.83
C ALA A 24 -10.91 -21.98 2.60
N ILE A 25 -9.84 -21.21 2.77
CA ILE A 25 -8.83 -20.96 1.73
C ILE A 25 -7.86 -22.15 1.62
N ALA A 26 -7.54 -22.81 2.72
CA ALA A 26 -6.68 -24.01 2.73
C ALA A 26 -7.37 -25.23 2.08
N GLU A 27 -8.68 -25.35 2.24
CA GLU A 27 -9.51 -26.39 1.61
C GLU A 27 -9.96 -26.03 0.18
N CYS A 28 -9.46 -24.92 -0.37
CA CYS A 28 -9.90 -24.43 -1.67
C CYS A 28 -9.55 -25.44 -2.78
N PRO A 29 -10.53 -25.99 -3.50
CA PRO A 29 -10.27 -26.98 -4.55
C PRO A 29 -9.33 -26.41 -5.60
N ALA A 30 -8.41 -27.22 -6.13
CA ALA A 30 -7.41 -26.81 -7.13
C ALA A 30 -8.01 -26.01 -8.30
N ARG A 31 -9.26 -26.30 -8.68
CA ARG A 31 -10.03 -25.55 -9.68
C ARG A 31 -10.23 -24.07 -9.32
N LYS A 32 -10.57 -23.74 -8.07
CA LYS A 32 -10.76 -22.35 -7.63
C LYS A 32 -9.44 -21.60 -7.54
N THR A 33 -8.37 -22.27 -7.13
CA THR A 33 -7.00 -21.70 -7.14
C THR A 33 -6.56 -21.39 -8.57
N TRP A 34 -6.88 -22.26 -9.53
CA TRP A 34 -6.62 -22.03 -10.95
C TRP A 34 -7.46 -20.87 -11.51
N GLU A 35 -8.75 -20.81 -11.20
CA GLU A 35 -9.63 -19.70 -11.59
C GLU A 35 -9.12 -18.35 -11.03
N PHE A 36 -8.65 -18.33 -9.78
CA PHE A 36 -8.03 -17.16 -9.18
C PHE A 36 -6.73 -16.76 -9.87
N LEU A 37 -5.86 -17.74 -10.19
CA LEU A 37 -4.63 -17.49 -10.94
C LEU A 37 -4.94 -16.90 -12.33
N CYS A 38 -5.89 -17.48 -13.07
CA CYS A 38 -6.32 -16.96 -14.37
C CYS A 38 -6.85 -15.53 -14.26
N ALA A 39 -7.70 -15.25 -13.27
CA ALA A 39 -8.19 -13.89 -13.03
C ALA A 39 -7.03 -12.94 -12.72
N SER A 40 -6.12 -13.34 -11.83
CA SER A 40 -4.94 -12.56 -11.47
C SER A 40 -4.07 -12.23 -12.69
N LEU A 41 -3.74 -13.22 -13.53
CA LEU A 41 -2.94 -13.00 -14.74
C LEU A 41 -3.62 -12.05 -15.73
N HIS A 42 -4.94 -12.14 -15.88
CA HIS A 42 -5.70 -11.17 -16.70
C HIS A 42 -5.62 -9.75 -16.12
N TRP A 43 -5.72 -9.59 -14.80
CA TRP A 43 -5.55 -8.30 -14.14
C TRP A 43 -4.15 -7.72 -14.35
N HIS A 44 -3.10 -8.54 -14.23
CA HIS A 44 -1.73 -8.09 -14.46
C HIS A 44 -1.54 -7.63 -15.91
N SER A 45 -2.01 -8.43 -16.88
CA SER A 45 -1.99 -8.09 -18.31
C SER A 45 -2.79 -6.82 -18.62
N PHE A 46 -4.01 -6.69 -18.09
CA PHE A 46 -4.86 -5.52 -18.26
C PHE A 46 -4.22 -4.23 -17.71
N LEU A 47 -3.51 -4.34 -16.58
CA LEU A 47 -2.80 -3.21 -15.96
C LEU A 47 -1.40 -2.97 -16.57
N GLY A 48 -1.00 -3.74 -17.59
CA GLY A 48 0.27 -3.58 -18.29
C GLY A 48 1.50 -4.10 -17.53
N PHE A 49 1.32 -5.02 -16.57
CA PHE A 49 2.44 -5.71 -15.94
C PHE A 49 2.86 -6.92 -16.80
N GLU A 50 4.13 -6.97 -17.20
CA GLU A 50 4.72 -8.12 -17.87
C GLU A 50 5.10 -9.22 -16.85
N LEU A 51 4.96 -10.49 -17.24
CA LEU A 51 5.46 -11.60 -16.41
C LEU A 51 6.99 -11.49 -16.26
N GLY A 52 7.45 -11.17 -15.05
CA GLY A 52 8.87 -10.91 -14.76
C GLY A 52 9.16 -9.47 -14.34
N ASP A 53 8.17 -8.57 -14.40
CA ASP A 53 8.31 -7.21 -13.91
C ASP A 53 8.57 -7.16 -12.40
N ARG A 54 8.98 -5.99 -11.92
CA ARG A 54 9.45 -5.69 -10.56
C ARG A 54 8.35 -5.81 -9.50
N HIS A 55 7.82 -7.00 -9.31
CA HIS A 55 6.85 -7.33 -8.28
C HIS A 55 7.57 -7.34 -6.93
N ILE A 56 7.12 -6.52 -5.99
CA ILE A 56 7.54 -6.67 -4.59
C ILE A 56 6.53 -7.59 -3.93
N ILE A 57 6.87 -8.88 -3.87
CA ILE A 57 6.04 -9.93 -3.28
C ILE A 57 6.65 -10.32 -1.94
N ASN A 58 6.02 -9.94 -0.82
CA ASN A 58 6.16 -10.69 0.42
C ASN A 58 4.80 -11.22 0.83
N MET A 59 4.62 -12.50 0.56
CA MET A 59 3.71 -13.34 1.32
C MET A 59 4.61 -14.34 2.02
N THR A 60 4.34 -14.68 3.27
CA THR A 60 5.09 -15.71 4.00
C THR A 60 4.88 -17.13 3.41
N THR A 61 4.48 -17.21 2.14
CA THR A 61 4.18 -18.39 1.33
C THR A 61 4.34 -18.09 -0.19
N GLY A 62 5.56 -18.03 -0.70
CA GLY A 62 5.80 -18.45 -2.11
C GLY A 62 6.28 -17.41 -3.13
N GLU A 63 7.10 -16.46 -2.68
CA GLU A 63 8.22 -15.74 -3.35
C GLU A 63 8.15 -15.26 -4.82
N ALA A 64 8.45 -13.96 -5.00
CA ALA A 64 9.47 -13.49 -5.93
C ALA A 64 10.29 -12.34 -5.30
N VAL A 65 11.56 -12.62 -5.00
CA VAL A 65 12.68 -11.68 -4.90
C VAL A 65 13.84 -12.38 -5.62
N ASN A 66 14.27 -11.91 -6.79
CA ASN A 66 15.52 -12.39 -7.40
C ASN A 66 16.65 -11.38 -7.20
N GLU A 67 17.83 -11.95 -6.95
CA GLU A 67 18.66 -11.65 -5.79
C GLU A 67 20.05 -11.15 -6.19
N GLU A 68 20.30 -10.76 -7.44
CA GLU A 68 21.69 -10.63 -7.92
C GLU A 68 22.50 -9.48 -7.29
N SER A 69 22.01 -8.82 -6.23
CA SER A 69 22.79 -7.84 -5.46
C SER A 69 22.60 -7.85 -3.94
N THR A 70 21.86 -8.78 -3.33
CA THR A 70 21.75 -8.86 -1.85
C THR A 70 22.92 -9.59 -1.18
N ARG A 71 24.15 -9.24 -1.57
CA ARG A 71 25.34 -9.42 -0.72
C ARG A 71 25.48 -8.19 0.18
N GLY A 72 24.60 -8.07 1.18
CA GLY A 72 24.65 -7.01 2.18
C GLY A 72 23.70 -7.29 3.32
N GLN A 73 24.26 -7.52 4.52
CA GLN A 73 23.58 -7.92 5.73
C GLN A 73 22.43 -6.98 6.13
N GLY A 74 21.39 -7.55 6.78
CA GLY A 74 20.12 -6.95 7.20
C GLY A 74 20.14 -5.72 8.12
N ASN A 75 21.22 -4.95 8.16
CA ASN A 75 21.36 -3.68 8.86
C ASN A 75 21.54 -2.47 7.92
N GLU A 76 21.72 -2.65 6.61
CA GLU A 76 22.03 -1.55 5.68
C GLU A 76 20.81 -0.71 5.22
N CYS A 77 19.58 -1.25 5.35
CA CYS A 77 18.39 -0.53 4.89
C CYS A 77 18.16 0.81 5.65
N ASN A 78 18.65 0.92 6.89
CA ASN A 78 18.57 2.15 7.67
C ASN A 78 19.62 3.21 7.26
N THR A 79 20.72 2.81 6.61
CA THR A 79 21.87 3.71 6.35
C THR A 79 21.70 4.52 5.07
N LEU A 80 20.94 3.99 4.08
CA LEU A 80 20.70 4.64 2.78
C LEU A 80 19.32 5.30 2.67
N THR A 81 18.49 5.25 3.72
CA THR A 81 17.17 5.87 3.71
C THR A 81 17.32 7.39 3.70
N PRO A 82 16.76 8.11 2.70
CA PRO A 82 16.85 9.57 2.65
C PRO A 82 16.35 10.23 3.93
N ASP A 83 17.00 11.30 4.37
CA ASP A 83 16.71 11.94 5.66
C ASP A 83 15.24 12.36 5.82
N PHE A 84 14.59 12.77 4.74
CA PHE A 84 13.19 13.17 4.78
C PHE A 84 12.25 11.98 5.06
N ILE A 85 12.59 10.78 4.62
CA ILE A 85 11.83 9.56 4.93
C ILE A 85 11.99 9.19 6.40
N ARG A 86 13.22 9.28 6.92
CA ARG A 86 13.49 9.05 8.35
C ARG A 86 12.75 10.06 9.22
N ARG A 87 12.72 11.34 8.83
CA ARG A 87 11.90 12.36 9.49
C ARG A 87 10.41 12.05 9.42
N GLY A 88 9.91 11.65 8.25
CA GLY A 88 8.52 11.23 8.06
C GLY A 88 8.13 10.08 9.00
N LEU A 89 8.91 8.99 9.02
CA LEU A 89 8.70 7.85 9.93
C LEU A 89 8.64 8.31 11.39
N ARG A 90 9.58 9.16 11.81
CA ARG A 90 9.62 9.69 13.19
C ARG A 90 8.43 10.58 13.52
N GLN A 91 7.98 11.39 12.58
CA GLN A 91 6.81 12.24 12.75
C GLN A 91 5.51 11.43 12.85
N LEU A 92 5.43 10.30 12.12
CA LEU A 92 4.26 9.42 12.15
C LEU A 92 4.21 8.53 13.40
N TYR A 93 5.36 8.00 13.84
CA TYR A 93 5.40 6.89 14.82
C TYR A 93 6.37 7.09 15.99
N GLY A 94 7.07 8.23 16.08
CA GLY A 94 8.00 8.55 17.16
C GLY A 94 9.48 8.26 16.86
N GLN A 95 10.37 8.59 17.79
CA GLN A 95 11.81 8.66 17.53
C GLN A 95 12.47 7.32 17.14
N SER A 96 11.92 6.22 17.64
CA SER A 96 12.35 4.84 17.37
C SER A 96 11.60 4.19 16.19
N ALA A 97 10.94 5.00 15.35
CA ALA A 97 10.23 4.48 14.19
C ALA A 97 11.19 3.91 13.14
N HIS A 98 10.84 2.72 12.66
CA HIS A 98 11.52 2.02 11.57
C HIS A 98 10.48 1.48 10.58
N PHE A 99 10.94 1.10 9.38
CA PHE A 99 10.11 0.30 8.49
C PHE A 99 9.69 -1.00 9.17
N LYS A 100 8.47 -1.45 8.89
CA LYS A 100 7.90 -2.67 9.43
C LYS A 100 8.49 -3.93 8.79
N SER A 101 8.95 -3.83 7.55
CA SER A 101 9.62 -4.90 6.83
C SER A 101 10.57 -4.36 5.76
N GLN A 102 11.45 -5.22 5.25
CA GLN A 102 12.37 -4.88 4.16
C GLN A 102 11.61 -4.55 2.87
N GLU A 103 10.47 -5.18 2.62
CA GLU A 103 9.66 -4.99 1.42
C GLU A 103 8.88 -3.69 1.46
N GLN A 104 8.43 -3.27 2.65
CA GLN A 104 7.90 -1.94 2.83
C GLN A 104 8.97 -0.89 2.49
N ALA A 105 10.19 -1.06 2.97
CA ALA A 105 11.30 -0.16 2.69
C ALA A 105 11.66 -0.14 1.20
N LEU A 106 11.73 -1.32 0.56
CA LEU A 106 11.95 -1.47 -0.87
C LEU A 106 10.85 -0.77 -1.67
N ALA A 107 9.58 -0.97 -1.32
CA ALA A 107 8.45 -0.33 -1.99
C ALA A 107 8.51 1.20 -1.90
N VAL A 108 8.83 1.75 -0.72
CA VAL A 108 9.05 3.19 -0.56
C VAL A 108 10.20 3.67 -1.45
N SER A 109 11.31 2.94 -1.51
CA SER A 109 12.44 3.26 -2.38
C SER A 109 12.04 3.27 -3.87
N ARG A 110 11.27 2.29 -4.33
CA ARG A 110 10.78 2.23 -5.72
C ARG A 110 9.83 3.39 -6.05
N VAL A 111 8.94 3.76 -5.12
CA VAL A 111 8.07 4.95 -5.30
C VAL A 111 8.90 6.23 -5.40
N LEU A 112 9.95 6.39 -4.58
CA LEU A 112 10.86 7.53 -4.67
C LEU A 112 11.65 7.55 -5.98
N GLY A 113 12.04 6.37 -6.48
CA GLY A 113 12.64 6.17 -7.80
C GLY A 113 11.69 6.46 -8.97
N ARG A 114 10.40 6.66 -8.70
CA ARG A 114 9.33 6.83 -9.69
C ARG A 114 9.13 5.62 -10.59
N ASP A 115 9.41 4.42 -10.07
CA ASP A 115 9.04 3.18 -10.73
C ASP A 115 7.50 3.17 -10.89
N SER A 116 7.02 3.11 -12.13
CA SER A 116 5.60 3.12 -12.45
C SER A 116 5.37 2.35 -13.76
N PRO A 117 4.40 1.41 -13.80
CA PRO A 117 3.52 1.00 -12.70
C PRO A 117 4.27 0.16 -11.63
N LEU A 118 3.79 0.21 -10.38
CA LEU A 118 4.35 -0.57 -9.27
C LEU A 118 3.21 -1.30 -8.54
N LEU A 119 3.28 -2.63 -8.49
CA LEU A 119 2.39 -3.47 -7.71
C LEU A 119 3.05 -3.86 -6.39
N VAL A 120 2.40 -3.54 -5.27
CA VAL A 120 2.89 -3.86 -3.94
C VAL A 120 1.88 -4.71 -3.19
N VAL A 121 2.28 -5.92 -2.82
CA VAL A 121 1.46 -6.87 -2.06
C VAL A 121 2.10 -7.08 -0.70
N LEU A 122 1.42 -6.60 0.35
CA LEU A 122 1.81 -6.78 1.75
C LEU A 122 0.57 -7.19 2.58
N PRO A 123 0.72 -7.82 3.74
CA PRO A 123 -0.40 -8.09 4.66
C PRO A 123 -0.98 -6.79 5.25
N THR A 124 -2.20 -6.80 5.80
CA THR A 124 -2.72 -5.63 6.55
C THR A 124 -1.89 -5.45 7.80
N GLY A 125 -1.73 -4.20 8.23
CA GLY A 125 -0.74 -3.86 9.26
C GLY A 125 0.69 -3.81 8.73
N GLY A 126 1.00 -4.44 7.59
CA GLY A 126 2.31 -4.42 6.92
C GLY A 126 2.77 -3.06 6.40
N GLY A 127 1.96 -2.02 6.58
CA GLY A 127 2.38 -0.63 6.35
C GLY A 127 2.20 -0.13 4.92
N LYS A 128 1.25 -0.69 4.17
CA LYS A 128 0.88 -0.25 2.81
C LYS A 128 0.59 1.25 2.69
N THR A 129 -0.09 1.84 3.69
CA THR A 129 -0.35 3.28 3.73
C THR A 129 0.93 4.11 3.73
N ASP A 130 1.97 3.65 4.42
CA ASP A 130 3.23 4.39 4.54
C ASP A 130 3.99 4.44 3.21
N ILE A 131 3.72 3.49 2.29
CA ILE A 131 4.44 3.38 1.02
C ILE A 131 4.21 4.60 0.13
N TRP A 132 2.98 5.14 0.11
CA TRP A 132 2.68 6.37 -0.60
C TRP A 132 2.73 7.61 0.31
N LEU A 133 2.55 7.45 1.63
CA LEU A 133 2.55 8.55 2.59
C LEU A 133 3.95 9.09 2.89
N LEU A 134 4.95 8.21 3.06
CA LEU A 134 6.33 8.61 3.38
C LEU A 134 6.97 9.44 2.26
N PRO A 135 6.79 9.13 0.97
CA PRO A 135 7.26 9.98 -0.12
C PRO A 135 6.75 11.42 -0.10
N ILE A 136 5.62 11.71 0.56
CA ILE A 136 5.06 13.08 0.66
C ILE A 136 5.96 14.01 1.46
N PHE A 137 6.76 13.48 2.38
CA PHE A 137 7.75 14.27 3.13
C PHE A 137 8.94 14.72 2.27
N SER A 138 9.06 14.23 1.03
CA SER A 138 10.10 14.68 0.10
C SER A 138 9.96 16.17 -0.22
N PRO A 139 11.06 16.95 -0.27
CA PRO A 139 11.05 18.33 -0.75
C PRO A 139 10.51 18.51 -2.18
N HIS A 140 10.48 17.44 -2.97
CA HIS A 140 9.97 17.45 -4.35
C HIS A 140 8.57 16.85 -4.49
N ALA A 141 7.95 16.38 -3.39
CA ALA A 141 6.59 15.86 -3.42
C ALA A 141 5.60 16.91 -3.93
N ARG A 142 4.60 16.49 -4.72
CA ARG A 142 3.51 17.35 -5.18
C ARG A 142 2.20 16.83 -4.59
N ILE A 143 1.18 16.68 -5.42
CA ILE A 143 -0.08 16.06 -5.04
C ILE A 143 0.06 14.54 -5.18
N THR A 144 -0.33 13.81 -4.14
CA THR A 144 -0.55 12.36 -4.21
C THR A 144 -2.06 12.12 -4.29
N VAL A 145 -2.52 11.52 -5.38
CA VAL A 145 -3.92 11.09 -5.53
C VAL A 145 -4.04 9.66 -5.03
N VAL A 146 -4.97 9.43 -4.10
CA VAL A 146 -5.23 8.11 -3.52
C VAL A 146 -6.68 7.75 -3.78
N ILE A 147 -6.90 6.70 -4.56
CA ILE A 147 -8.22 6.18 -4.89
C ILE A 147 -8.49 4.98 -4.00
N THR A 148 -9.65 4.95 -3.34
CA THR A 148 -10.04 3.82 -2.49
C THR A 148 -11.44 3.31 -2.84
N PRO A 149 -11.71 2.02 -2.61
CA PRO A 149 -13.01 1.46 -2.97
C PRO A 149 -14.15 1.88 -2.04
N LEU A 150 -13.85 2.38 -0.83
CA LEU A 150 -14.84 2.62 0.22
C LEU A 150 -14.78 4.05 0.73
N THR A 151 -15.95 4.68 0.89
CA THR A 151 -16.06 6.03 1.46
C THR A 151 -15.54 6.07 2.90
N ALA A 152 -15.84 5.05 3.72
CA ALA A 152 -15.34 4.97 5.09
C ALA A 152 -13.80 4.95 5.15
N LEU A 153 -13.16 4.15 4.29
CA LEU A 153 -11.69 4.10 4.21
C LEU A 153 -11.10 5.44 3.73
N THR A 154 -11.76 6.11 2.79
CA THR A 154 -11.39 7.47 2.34
C THR A 154 -11.38 8.45 3.52
N GLN A 155 -12.42 8.43 4.36
CA GLN A 155 -12.54 9.30 5.52
C GLN A 155 -11.47 8.99 6.59
N ASP A 156 -11.21 7.73 6.86
CA ASP A 156 -10.17 7.29 7.81
C ASP A 156 -8.77 7.73 7.37
N LEU A 157 -8.45 7.54 6.08
CA LEU A 157 -7.19 8.03 5.52
C LEU A 157 -7.10 9.55 5.61
N ALA A 158 -8.19 10.27 5.30
CA ALA A 158 -8.20 11.73 5.36
C ALA A 158 -7.94 12.24 6.78
N MET A 159 -8.56 11.63 7.80
CA MET A 159 -8.33 11.95 9.20
C MET A 159 -6.85 11.75 9.57
N ARG A 160 -6.28 10.60 9.19
CA ARG A 160 -4.88 10.26 9.48
C ARG A 160 -3.90 11.24 8.85
N VAL A 161 -4.10 11.60 7.58
CA VAL A 161 -3.24 12.54 6.84
C VAL A 161 -3.38 13.97 7.38
N ARG A 162 -4.59 14.40 7.76
CA ARG A 162 -4.79 15.71 8.40
C ARG A 162 -4.11 15.81 9.77
N LYS A 163 -4.18 14.75 10.58
CA LYS A 163 -3.59 14.71 11.93
C LYS A 163 -2.08 14.97 11.92
N ILE A 164 -1.40 14.61 10.84
CA ILE A 164 0.06 14.78 10.67
C ILE A 164 0.41 16.10 9.98
N GLY A 165 -0.58 16.96 9.71
CA GLY A 165 -0.41 18.30 9.15
C GLY A 165 -0.29 18.36 7.62
N ILE A 166 -0.62 17.29 6.90
CA ILE A 166 -0.55 17.28 5.43
C ILE A 166 -1.88 17.81 4.85
N PRO A 167 -1.85 18.83 3.97
CA PRO A 167 -3.05 19.32 3.28
C PRO A 167 -3.79 18.18 2.60
N THR A 168 -5.09 18.07 2.87
CA THR A 168 -5.90 16.92 2.42
C THR A 168 -7.23 17.40 1.85
N TYR A 169 -7.51 16.98 0.62
CA TYR A 169 -8.76 17.22 -0.08
C TYR A 169 -9.47 15.90 -0.37
N ILE A 170 -10.76 15.81 -0.10
CA ILE A 170 -11.57 14.64 -0.50
C ILE A 170 -12.33 15.06 -1.75
N TYR A 171 -12.00 14.41 -2.87
CA TYR A 171 -12.70 14.58 -4.12
C TYR A 171 -14.13 14.05 -4.00
N GLN A 172 -15.07 14.86 -4.50
CA GLN A 172 -16.48 14.51 -4.61
C GLN A 172 -16.86 14.72 -6.06
N ASP A 173 -17.64 13.79 -6.61
CA ASP A 173 -18.13 13.89 -7.97
C ASP A 173 -19.00 15.16 -8.12
N PRO A 174 -18.64 16.10 -9.01
CA PRO A 174 -19.42 17.30 -9.25
C PRO A 174 -20.82 17.02 -9.82
N GLU A 175 -21.09 15.84 -10.39
CA GLU A 175 -22.46 15.47 -10.77
C GLU A 175 -23.36 15.16 -9.57
N LYS A 176 -22.76 14.82 -8.42
CA LYS A 176 -23.48 14.41 -7.20
C LYS A 176 -23.62 15.55 -6.17
N GLY A 177 -23.22 16.78 -6.49
CA GLY A 177 -23.32 17.91 -5.58
C GLY A 177 -22.82 19.25 -6.16
N PRO A 178 -22.84 20.33 -5.37
CA PRO A 178 -22.34 21.63 -5.85
C PRO A 178 -20.83 21.54 -6.15
N LEU A 179 -20.42 22.17 -7.26
CA LEU A 179 -19.02 22.32 -7.67
C LEU A 179 -18.19 22.83 -6.49
N ARG A 180 -17.27 22.00 -6.00
CA ARG A 180 -16.28 22.42 -5.01
C ARG A 180 -15.04 22.97 -5.73
N PRO A 181 -14.38 23.99 -5.16
CA PRO A 181 -13.15 24.51 -5.73
C PRO A 181 -12.06 23.43 -5.76
N ASP A 182 -11.21 23.49 -6.78
CA ASP A 182 -10.01 22.66 -6.89
C ASP A 182 -9.19 22.67 -5.58
N PRO A 183 -8.40 21.61 -5.31
CA PRO A 183 -7.55 21.56 -4.12
C PRO A 183 -6.72 22.85 -4.00
N PRO A 184 -6.82 23.61 -2.89
CA PRO A 184 -6.20 24.93 -2.77
C PRO A 184 -4.69 24.83 -2.47
N PHE A 185 -4.04 23.73 -2.87
CA PHE A 185 -2.66 23.43 -2.57
C PHE A 185 -1.98 22.69 -3.74
N TYR A 186 -0.68 22.95 -3.93
CA TYR A 186 0.14 22.27 -4.93
C TYR A 186 0.94 21.08 -4.35
N ARG A 187 0.82 20.85 -3.04
CA ARG A 187 1.46 19.77 -2.28
C ARG A 187 0.48 19.24 -1.24
N GLY A 188 0.23 17.95 -1.22
CA GLY A 188 -0.76 17.35 -0.32
C GLY A 188 -1.36 16.07 -0.87
N VAL A 189 -2.50 15.67 -0.31
CA VAL A 189 -3.20 14.44 -0.68
C VAL A 189 -4.59 14.75 -1.19
N VAL A 190 -4.93 14.17 -2.34
CA VAL A 190 -6.31 14.12 -2.84
C VAL A 190 -6.81 12.70 -2.68
N LEU A 191 -7.88 12.52 -1.93
CA LEU A 191 -8.52 11.23 -1.70
C LEU A 191 -9.80 11.15 -2.52
N ALA A 192 -9.96 10.10 -3.30
CA ALA A 192 -11.16 9.83 -4.10
C ALA A 192 -11.70 8.43 -3.78
N THR A 193 -13.00 8.24 -3.99
CA THR A 193 -13.63 6.92 -3.85
C THR A 193 -14.34 6.50 -5.12
N THR A 194 -14.26 5.21 -5.44
CA THR A 194 -15.00 4.63 -6.57
C THR A 194 -16.44 4.24 -6.22
N GLU A 195 -16.80 4.16 -4.94
CA GLU A 195 -18.20 3.96 -4.50
C GLU A 195 -19.09 5.14 -4.92
N SER A 196 -18.49 6.31 -5.09
CA SER A 196 -19.13 7.53 -5.57
C SER A 196 -19.00 7.73 -7.08
N ALA A 197 -18.48 6.76 -7.85
CA ALA A 197 -18.51 6.80 -9.31
C ALA A 197 -19.80 6.18 -9.89
#